data_AF-A0A9D9M0M5-F1
#
_entry.id   AF-A0A9D9M0M5-F1
#
_cell.length_a   1.000
_cell.length_b   1.000
_cell.length_c   1.000
_cell.angle_alpha   90.00
_cell.angle_beta   90.00
_cell.angle_gamma   90.00
#
_symmetry.space_group_name_H-M   'P 1'
#
loop_
_entity.id
_entity.type
_entity.pdbx_description
1 polymer ?
#
loop_
_entity_poly.entity_id
_entity_poly.type
_entity_poly.pdbx_seq_one_letter_code
_entity_poly.pdbx_strand_id
1 'polypeptide(L)'
;MKKFTLVLAVLILSGFIGFQIFSASIRKSLASLENAAINMNNIADGVYSGHSELGPVSVDVEVHVTDHKLAKVDLVQHTCGLGRPAEAITEKMVEQNTFDVDAVSGATVSSEVIKNAVNKALRQVEIK
;
A
#
# COMPACT_ATOMS: atom_id res chain seq x y z
N MET A 1 5.41 52.77 -18.79
CA MET A 1 6.24 51.55 -18.69
C MET A 1 6.30 50.97 -17.25
N LYS A 2 6.70 51.73 -16.21
CA LYS A 2 6.84 51.24 -14.81
C LYS A 2 5.54 50.76 -14.12
N LYS A 3 4.38 51.30 -14.50
CA LYS A 3 3.06 50.92 -13.94
C LYS A 3 2.56 49.57 -14.48
N PHE A 4 2.92 49.24 -15.72
CA PHE A 4 2.51 48.00 -16.39
C PHE A 4 3.32 46.80 -15.87
N THR A 5 4.60 47.00 -15.57
CA THR A 5 5.46 45.99 -14.92
C THR A 5 5.00 45.65 -13.50
N LEU A 6 4.40 46.59 -12.79
CA LEU A 6 3.91 46.38 -11.42
C LEU A 6 2.66 45.50 -11.39
N VAL A 7 1.74 45.69 -12.34
CA VAL A 7 0.53 44.86 -12.47
C VAL A 7 0.89 43.42 -12.88
N LEU A 8 1.84 43.26 -13.80
CA LEU A 8 2.29 41.94 -14.24
C LEU A 8 3.00 41.18 -13.12
N ALA A 9 3.81 41.87 -12.30
CA ALA A 9 4.45 41.27 -11.14
C ALA A 9 3.44 40.75 -10.10
N VAL A 10 2.37 41.50 -9.84
CA VAL A 10 1.32 41.11 -8.88
C VAL A 10 0.53 39.88 -9.36
N LEU A 11 0.26 39.75 -10.67
CA LEU A 11 -0.42 38.58 -11.24
C LEU A 11 0.45 37.32 -11.20
N ILE A 12 1.76 37.46 -11.40
CA ILE A 12 2.70 36.33 -11.29
C ILE A 12 2.83 35.90 -9.82
N LEU A 13 2.87 36.85 -8.88
CA LEU A 13 2.91 36.57 -7.44
C LEU A 13 1.64 35.89 -6.94
N SER A 14 0.45 36.31 -7.38
CA SER A 14 -0.81 35.66 -6.97
C SER A 14 -0.94 34.25 -7.56
N GLY A 15 -0.50 34.04 -8.80
CA GLY A 15 -0.39 32.71 -9.41
C GLY A 15 0.61 31.81 -8.68
N PHE A 16 1.73 32.35 -8.23
CA PHE A 16 2.76 31.60 -7.51
C PHE A 16 2.30 31.22 -6.09
N ILE A 17 1.62 32.13 -5.38
CA ILE A 17 1.02 31.84 -4.07
C ILE A 17 -0.09 30.79 -4.21
N GLY A 18 -0.95 30.93 -5.24
CA GLY A 18 -1.97 29.93 -5.55
C GLY A 18 -1.37 28.56 -5.87
N PHE A 19 -0.29 28.52 -6.66
CA PHE A 19 0.43 27.29 -6.98
C PHE A 19 1.09 26.64 -5.75
N GLN A 20 1.60 27.45 -4.81
CA GLN A 20 2.17 26.95 -3.55
C GLN A 20 1.11 26.39 -2.58
N ILE A 21 -0.08 27.00 -2.53
CA ILE A 21 -1.19 26.50 -1.71
C ILE A 21 -1.81 25.24 -2.35
N PHE A 22 -1.93 25.24 -3.69
CA PHE A 22 -2.38 24.07 -4.45
C PHE A 22 -1.41 22.89 -4.29
N SER A 23 -0.10 23.12 -4.38
CA SER A 23 0.92 22.08 -4.19
C SER A 23 0.89 21.50 -2.76
N ALA A 24 0.64 22.32 -1.74
CA ALA A 24 0.47 21.84 -0.36
C ALA A 24 -0.80 20.99 -0.17
N SER A 25 -1.91 21.36 -0.82
CA SER A 25 -3.17 20.58 -0.79
C SER A 25 -3.03 19.22 -1.49
N ILE A 26 -2.30 19.18 -2.61
CA ILE A 26 -1.99 17.95 -3.34
C ILE A 26 -1.04 17.06 -2.52
N ARG A 27 -0.05 17.61 -1.80
CA ARG A 27 0.82 16.81 -0.91
C ARG A 27 0.04 16.11 0.20
N LYS A 28 -0.93 16.79 0.84
CA LYS A 28 -1.77 16.17 1.89
C LYS A 28 -2.66 15.07 1.33
N SER A 29 -3.17 15.25 0.11
CA SER A 29 -4.03 14.27 -0.56
C SER A 29 -3.24 13.09 -1.13
N LEU A 30 -2.01 13.30 -1.61
CA LEU A 30 -1.11 12.24 -2.08
C LEU A 30 -0.57 11.41 -0.91
N ALA A 31 -0.22 12.05 0.21
CA ALA A 31 0.16 11.34 1.43
C ALA A 31 -0.96 10.42 1.96
N SER A 32 -2.23 10.74 1.69
CA SER A 32 -3.38 9.88 2.00
C SER A 32 -3.72 8.84 0.93
N LEU A 33 -3.10 8.88 -0.24
CA LEU A 33 -3.44 8.04 -1.40
C LEU A 33 -2.31 7.07 -1.81
N GLU A 34 -1.05 7.37 -1.51
CA GLU A 34 0.08 6.63 -2.09
C GLU A 34 0.26 5.22 -1.50
N ASN A 35 -0.04 5.04 -0.21
CA ASN A 35 -0.13 3.76 0.47
C ASN A 35 -0.70 4.12 1.83
N ALA A 36 -2.00 3.94 2.04
CA ALA A 36 -2.49 3.95 3.41
C ALA A 36 -1.81 2.77 4.10
N ALA A 37 -0.63 3.02 4.69
CA ALA A 37 0.07 2.10 5.55
C ALA A 37 -0.98 1.67 6.54
N ILE A 38 -1.39 0.41 6.41
CA ILE A 38 -2.45 -0.12 7.23
C ILE A 38 -2.03 0.12 8.67
N ASN A 39 -2.83 0.91 9.39
CA ASN A 39 -2.47 1.28 10.73
C ASN A 39 -2.76 0.07 11.61
N MET A 40 -1.75 -0.78 11.84
CA MET A 40 -1.92 -2.03 12.55
C MET A 40 -2.48 -1.82 13.97
N ASN A 41 -2.27 -0.64 14.57
CA ASN A 41 -2.88 -0.21 15.83
C ASN A 41 -4.42 -0.18 15.82
N ASN A 42 -5.03 -0.04 14.63
CA ASN A 42 -6.48 -0.05 14.47
C ASN A 42 -7.01 -1.44 14.12
N ILE A 43 -6.13 -2.42 13.92
CA ILE A 43 -6.50 -3.80 13.63
C ILE A 43 -6.49 -4.56 14.96
N ALA A 44 -7.63 -5.15 15.30
CA ALA A 44 -7.73 -6.00 16.48
C ALA A 44 -6.89 -7.28 16.31
N ASP A 45 -6.58 -7.93 17.42
CA ASP A 45 -5.94 -9.23 17.36
C ASP A 45 -6.93 -10.28 16.83
N GLY A 46 -6.46 -11.14 15.93
CA GLY A 46 -7.32 -12.08 15.23
C GLY A 46 -6.68 -12.74 14.03
N VAL A 47 -7.49 -13.52 13.30
CA VAL A 47 -7.10 -14.19 12.07
C VAL A 47 -7.97 -13.65 10.94
N TYR A 48 -7.32 -13.21 9.86
CA TYR A 48 -7.96 -12.54 8.74
C TYR A 48 -7.66 -13.26 7.44
N SER A 49 -8.71 -13.69 6.75
CA SER A 49 -8.60 -14.33 5.45
C SER A 49 -8.55 -13.28 4.34
N GLY A 50 -7.64 -13.42 3.39
CA GLY A 50 -7.57 -12.61 2.18
C GLY A 50 -7.45 -13.47 0.94
N HIS A 51 -8.09 -13.04 -0.14
CA HIS A 51 -8.01 -13.70 -1.44
C HIS A 51 -7.59 -12.71 -2.53
N SER A 52 -6.68 -13.13 -3.40
CA SER A 52 -6.32 -12.36 -4.58
C SER A 52 -5.94 -13.26 -5.76
N GLU A 53 -6.29 -12.82 -6.95
CA GLU A 53 -5.99 -13.53 -8.20
C GLU A 53 -5.58 -12.54 -9.30
N LEU A 54 -4.72 -13.01 -10.18
CA LEU A 54 -4.31 -12.31 -11.39
C LEU A 54 -4.01 -13.34 -12.50
N GLY A 55 -4.95 -13.51 -13.42
CA GLY A 55 -4.83 -14.45 -14.53
C GLY A 55 -4.74 -15.91 -14.04
N PRO A 56 -3.68 -16.67 -14.38
CA PRO A 56 -3.51 -18.06 -13.93
C PRO A 56 -2.97 -18.19 -12.50
N VAL A 57 -2.70 -17.07 -11.81
CA VAL A 57 -2.15 -17.05 -10.46
C VAL A 57 -3.22 -16.65 -9.46
N SER A 58 -3.45 -17.46 -8.44
CA SER A 58 -4.37 -17.14 -7.33
C SER A 58 -3.77 -17.50 -5.99
N VAL A 59 -4.15 -16.77 -4.95
CA VAL A 59 -3.70 -17.01 -3.59
C VAL A 59 -4.79 -16.72 -2.56
N ASP A 60 -4.86 -17.62 -1.58
CA ASP A 60 -5.63 -17.50 -0.36
C ASP A 60 -4.66 -17.45 0.81
N VAL A 61 -4.78 -16.41 1.63
CA VAL A 61 -3.92 -16.18 2.79
C VAL A 61 -4.74 -16.06 4.07
N GLU A 62 -4.16 -16.52 5.17
CA GLU A 62 -4.61 -16.24 6.54
C GLU A 62 -3.55 -15.40 7.25
N VAL A 63 -3.93 -14.19 7.65
CA VAL A 63 -3.08 -13.23 8.33
C VAL A 63 -3.42 -13.25 9.81
N HIS A 64 -2.46 -13.64 10.63
CA HIS A 64 -2.57 -13.63 12.08
C HIS A 64 -2.02 -12.31 12.62
N VAL A 65 -2.86 -11.59 13.37
CA VAL A 65 -2.50 -10.35 14.04
C VAL A 65 -2.54 -10.57 15.55
N THR A 66 -1.45 -10.21 16.22
CA THR A 66 -1.29 -10.28 17.68
C THR A 66 -0.59 -9.02 18.16
N ASP A 67 -1.05 -8.43 19.27
CA ASP A 67 -0.57 -7.17 19.81
C ASP A 67 -0.46 -6.07 18.75
N HIS A 68 -1.46 -5.95 17.87
CA HIS A 68 -1.47 -5.00 16.75
C HIS A 68 -0.29 -5.15 15.78
N LYS A 69 0.22 -6.36 15.59
CA LYS A 69 1.32 -6.67 14.66
C LYS A 69 1.03 -7.92 13.84
N LEU A 70 1.59 -8.00 12.63
CA LEU A 70 1.65 -9.21 11.82
C LEU A 70 2.45 -10.27 12.57
N ALA A 71 1.77 -11.25 13.14
CA ALA A 71 2.40 -12.37 13.83
C ALA A 71 2.75 -13.49 12.85
N LYS A 72 1.88 -13.72 11.86
CA LYS A 72 2.07 -14.78 10.86
C LYS A 72 1.26 -14.50 9.60
N VAL A 73 1.76 -14.94 8.45
CA VAL A 73 1.02 -14.96 7.19
C VAL A 73 1.10 -16.37 6.64
N ASP A 74 0.00 -17.09 6.74
CA ASP A 74 -0.15 -18.45 6.21
C ASP A 74 -0.73 -18.40 4.80
N LEU A 75 -0.12 -19.14 3.89
CA LEU A 75 -0.63 -19.35 2.53
C LEU A 75 -1.50 -20.61 2.53
N VAL A 76 -2.82 -20.43 2.60
CA VAL A 76 -3.79 -21.54 2.59
C VAL A 76 -3.79 -22.23 1.22
N GLN A 77 -3.77 -21.42 0.17
CA GLN A 77 -3.70 -21.90 -1.21
C GLN A 77 -2.87 -20.94 -2.04
N HIS A 78 -1.96 -21.46 -2.86
CA HIS A 78 -1.20 -20.67 -3.82
C HIS A 78 -1.15 -21.42 -5.14
N THR A 79 -2.05 -21.06 -6.05
CA THR A 79 -2.03 -21.56 -7.42
C THR A 79 -1.07 -20.69 -8.21
N CYS A 80 0.11 -21.23 -8.51
CA CYS A 80 1.08 -20.55 -9.35
C CYS A 80 1.87 -21.54 -10.19
N GLY A 81 2.37 -21.08 -11.34
CA GLY A 81 3.30 -21.86 -12.16
C GLY A 81 4.71 -21.81 -11.58
N LEU A 82 5.55 -20.93 -12.12
CA LEU A 82 6.93 -20.72 -11.65
C LEU A 82 7.03 -19.76 -10.44
N GLY A 83 5.89 -19.34 -9.89
CA GLY A 83 5.80 -18.25 -8.90
C GLY A 83 6.00 -18.66 -7.44
N ARG A 84 6.25 -19.95 -7.14
CA ARG A 84 6.47 -20.45 -5.78
C ARG A 84 7.57 -19.72 -4.98
N PRO A 85 8.67 -19.22 -5.59
CA PRO A 85 9.67 -18.44 -4.84
C PRO A 85 9.11 -17.18 -4.17
N ALA A 86 7.96 -16.66 -4.62
CA ALA A 86 7.30 -15.53 -3.97
C ALA A 86 6.79 -15.83 -2.56
N GLU A 87 6.60 -17.09 -2.17
CA GLU A 87 6.15 -17.46 -0.83
C GLU A 87 7.11 -16.95 0.26
N ALA A 88 8.41 -16.82 -0.04
CA ALA A 88 9.41 -16.30 0.88
C ALA A 88 9.17 -14.85 1.33
N ILE A 89 8.29 -14.10 0.66
CA ILE A 89 7.98 -12.74 1.07
C ILE A 89 7.12 -12.69 2.33
N THR A 90 6.39 -13.76 2.67
CA THR A 90 5.52 -13.79 3.87
C THR A 90 6.33 -13.68 5.16
N GLU A 91 7.50 -14.31 5.22
CA GLU A 91 8.44 -14.17 6.34
C GLU A 91 8.93 -12.72 6.46
N LYS A 92 9.31 -12.10 5.34
CA LYS A 92 9.73 -10.69 5.31
C LYS A 92 8.63 -9.73 5.75
N MET A 93 7.38 -10.03 5.39
CA MET A 93 6.22 -9.22 5.80
C MET A 93 6.04 -9.23 7.32
N VAL A 94 6.22 -10.39 7.95
CA VAL A 94 6.17 -10.55 9.40
C VAL A 94 7.34 -9.84 10.07
N GLU A 95 8.57 -10.04 9.58
CA GLU A 95 9.77 -9.40 10.13
C GLU A 95 9.72 -7.87 10.09
N GLN A 96 9.25 -7.32 8.97
CA GLN A 96 9.15 -5.88 8.76
C GLN A 96 7.81 -5.29 9.24
N ASN A 97 6.88 -6.14 9.69
CA ASN A 97 5.53 -5.77 10.08
C ASN A 97 4.81 -4.92 9.00
N THR A 98 4.98 -5.28 7.74
CA THR A 98 4.38 -4.58 6.58
C THR A 98 4.00 -5.58 5.50
N PHE A 99 2.90 -5.32 4.79
CA PHE A 99 2.54 -6.10 3.61
C PHE A 99 3.29 -5.64 2.35
N ASP A 100 3.86 -4.44 2.36
CA ASP A 100 4.59 -3.88 1.22
C ASP A 100 6.09 -4.20 1.34
N VAL A 101 6.47 -5.35 0.79
CA VAL A 101 7.84 -5.84 0.75
C VAL A 101 8.32 -6.04 -0.68
N ASP A 102 9.64 -6.13 -0.86
CA ASP A 102 10.24 -6.33 -2.17
C ASP A 102 9.78 -7.66 -2.81
N ALA A 103 9.39 -7.57 -4.08
CA ALA A 103 9.03 -8.73 -4.89
C ALA A 103 10.25 -9.62 -5.16
N VAL A 104 10.01 -10.92 -5.31
CA VAL A 104 11.06 -11.89 -5.65
C VAL A 104 11.31 -11.91 -7.15
N SER A 105 12.56 -11.74 -7.55
CA SER A 105 13.00 -11.86 -8.95
C SER A 105 12.58 -13.20 -9.55
N GLY A 106 11.93 -13.16 -10.71
CA GLY A 106 11.38 -14.37 -11.37
C GLY A 106 10.02 -14.84 -10.84
N ALA A 107 9.49 -14.19 -9.80
CA ALA A 107 8.17 -14.48 -9.23
C ALA A 107 7.38 -13.19 -8.94
N THR A 108 7.55 -12.15 -9.77
CA THR A 108 6.93 -10.83 -9.57
C THR A 108 5.42 -10.90 -9.49
N VAL A 109 4.76 -11.62 -10.41
CA VAL A 109 3.28 -11.74 -10.43
C VAL A 109 2.77 -12.38 -9.13
N SER A 110 3.33 -13.51 -8.73
CA SER A 110 2.97 -14.14 -7.46
C SER A 110 3.26 -13.24 -6.26
N SER A 111 4.36 -12.49 -6.29
CA SER A 111 4.70 -11.56 -5.20
C SER A 111 3.64 -10.46 -5.07
N GLU A 112 3.22 -9.85 -6.17
CA GLU A 112 2.16 -8.84 -6.16
C GLU A 112 0.81 -9.42 -5.73
N VAL A 113 0.48 -10.64 -6.17
CA VAL A 113 -0.78 -11.32 -5.80
C VAL A 113 -0.83 -11.62 -4.30
N ILE A 114 0.28 -12.10 -3.71
CA ILE A 114 0.40 -12.32 -2.26
C ILE A 114 0.28 -10.99 -1.49
N LYS A 115 1.02 -9.96 -1.89
CA LYS A 115 0.93 -8.62 -1.27
C LYS A 115 -0.49 -8.09 -1.26
N ASN A 116 -1.19 -8.23 -2.39
CA ASN A 116 -2.58 -7.77 -2.52
C ASN A 116 -3.55 -8.60 -1.67
N ALA A 117 -3.35 -9.91 -1.55
CA ALA A 117 -4.18 -10.75 -0.69
C ALA A 117 -4.05 -10.38 0.79
N VAL A 118 -2.81 -10.15 1.27
CA VAL A 118 -2.54 -9.69 2.65
C VAL A 118 -3.14 -8.30 2.89
N ASN A 119 -2.95 -7.36 1.95
CA ASN A 119 -3.56 -6.03 2.02
C ASN A 119 -5.09 -6.11 2.12
N LYS A 120 -5.74 -6.96 1.32
CA LYS A 120 -7.20 -7.18 1.41
C LYS A 120 -7.63 -7.76 2.74
N ALA A 121 -6.92 -8.77 3.26
CA ALA A 121 -7.20 -9.37 4.57
C ALA A 121 -7.23 -8.31 5.68
N LEU A 122 -6.20 -7.45 5.70
CA LEU A 122 -6.04 -6.41 6.70
C LEU A 122 -7.03 -5.24 6.51
N ARG A 123 -7.29 -4.81 5.27
CA ARG A 123 -8.28 -3.74 4.97
C ARG A 123 -9.71 -4.13 5.30
N GLN A 124 -10.06 -5.41 5.19
CA GLN A 124 -11.40 -5.87 5.55
C GLN A 124 -11.73 -5.61 7.03
N VAL A 125 -10.70 -5.51 7.88
CA VAL A 125 -10.83 -5.21 9.31
C VAL A 125 -10.94 -3.72 9.57
N GLU A 126 -10.15 -2.91 8.86
CA GLU A 126 -10.14 -1.45 9.03
C GLU A 126 -11.51 -0.81 8.75
N ILE A 127 -12.33 -1.41 7.88
CA ILE A 127 -13.64 -0.88 7.46
C ILE A 127 -14.79 -1.35 8.38
N LYS A 128 -14.52 -2.20 9.38
CA LYS A 128 -15.56 -2.80 10.22
C LYS A 128 -15.66 -2.15 11.60
#